data_AF-A0A401KVU2-F1
#
_entry.id   AF-A0A401KVU2-F1
#
_cell.length_a   1.000
_cell.length_b   1.000
_cell.length_c   1.000
_cell.angle_alpha   90.00
_cell.angle_beta   90.00
_cell.angle_gamma   90.00
#
_symmetry.space_group_name_H-M   'P 1'
#
loop_
_entity.id
_entity.type
_entity.pdbx_description
1 polymer ?
#
loop_
_entity_poly.entity_id
_entity_poly.type
_entity_poly.pdbx_seq_one_letter_code
_entity_poly.pdbx_strand_id
1 'polypeptide(L)'
;MKPSWSLASLLGSAAIASADVYPPYYANLTWQAPRTLSNWSNLTVETQTGTFIGMLNDTYPNVRQFLRIPYAKPPVGDLRWMPPQKPEKSRRRYDSTRYGPACPQYVTGESTMWNEYSPPNLLVNLGENLNQGAVAWSTSEDCLSLAVWTPSYANRTSKLPVALFVTGGGGVTGGIEIPSQLPSPWVSRSQEHIVVTINYRANIFGNPKSRALNDTSLTLLDVRAAAEWVHENIEAFGGDRENIMLWGQSQGAALTHLYTLAFPDDPLAVKFGVISQPPSVTIDLSTTDDVYQDFDIVAKALGCNYGDDAEAELECMRQVSWVQIEEYINRYSGSPSIAFSNYIPDEKYIFSNESKRYLEGKVARGPAIRSDAAREDASANTTSVMISEGEWDCRAAQDSALRKSLGLETYRYFWAGNFTNISPVDWLGAFHWSDLLMIFGTYREDVGEVPELEVKTSETMQDHILAFLKNPSTVNVTVGWPAFDADSPGGGQILEFGKGTPVRKVTGDWLDGGCYNSSIPFRIWT
;
A
#
# COMPACT_ATOMS: atom_id res chain seq x y z
N MET A 1 -61.63 -34.24 -33.38
CA MET A 1 -61.87 -33.86 -31.97
C MET A 1 -60.59 -34.09 -31.18
N LYS A 2 -59.98 -33.00 -30.66
CA LYS A 2 -58.93 -33.00 -29.61
C LYS A 2 -59.60 -33.27 -28.24
N PRO A 3 -58.89 -33.76 -27.19
CA PRO A 3 -58.15 -32.90 -26.22
C PRO A 3 -56.76 -33.47 -25.81
N SER A 4 -55.72 -32.66 -25.54
CA SER A 4 -55.19 -32.17 -24.22
C SER A 4 -54.98 -33.26 -23.17
N TRP A 5 -53.88 -33.32 -22.40
CA TRP A 5 -53.67 -32.74 -21.05
C TRP A 5 -52.17 -32.97 -20.71
N SER A 6 -51.34 -31.93 -20.60
CA SER A 6 -51.04 -31.10 -19.39
C SER A 6 -49.76 -31.55 -18.67
N LEU A 7 -48.67 -30.79 -18.88
CA LEU A 7 -47.52 -30.75 -17.97
C LEU A 7 -47.99 -30.21 -16.61
N ALA A 8 -47.81 -31.00 -15.56
CA ALA A 8 -47.95 -30.55 -14.19
C ALA A 8 -46.69 -30.93 -13.39
N SER A 9 -45.95 -29.89 -13.04
CA SER A 9 -45.31 -29.66 -11.74
C SER A 9 -44.50 -30.80 -11.11
N LEU A 10 -43.19 -30.72 -11.28
CA LEU A 10 -42.22 -30.97 -10.20
C LEU A 10 -41.48 -29.67 -9.95
N LEU A 11 -42.11 -28.78 -9.18
CA LEU A 11 -41.41 -27.69 -8.48
C LEU A 11 -40.56 -28.36 -7.41
N GLY A 12 -39.34 -28.77 -7.79
CA GLY A 12 -38.28 -29.06 -6.85
C GLY A 12 -37.86 -27.75 -6.21
N SER A 13 -38.01 -27.69 -4.89
CA SER A 13 -37.55 -26.60 -4.05
C SER A 13 -36.12 -26.22 -4.40
N ALA A 14 -35.94 -25.09 -5.07
CA ALA A 14 -34.63 -24.45 -5.16
C ALA A 14 -34.26 -24.06 -3.73
N ALA A 15 -33.24 -24.72 -3.18
CA ALA A 15 -32.54 -24.20 -2.03
C ALA A 15 -32.05 -22.80 -2.42
N ILE A 16 -32.68 -21.78 -1.83
CA ILE A 16 -32.12 -20.44 -1.79
C ILE A 16 -30.86 -20.62 -0.93
N ALA A 17 -29.72 -20.84 -1.59
CA ALA A 17 -28.44 -20.56 -0.95
C ALA A 17 -28.54 -19.10 -0.51
N SER A 18 -28.38 -18.84 0.79
CA SER A 18 -28.18 -17.49 1.28
C SER A 18 -26.98 -16.95 0.50
N ALA A 19 -27.23 -16.04 -0.43
CA ALA A 19 -26.17 -15.20 -0.94
C ALA A 19 -25.63 -14.49 0.30
N ASP A 20 -24.39 -14.79 0.69
CA ASP A 20 -23.70 -13.98 1.67
C ASP A 20 -23.79 -12.55 1.17
N VAL A 21 -24.56 -11.74 1.90
CA VAL A 21 -24.77 -10.35 1.58
C VAL A 21 -23.40 -9.71 1.79
N TYR A 22 -22.74 -9.34 0.70
CA TYR A 22 -21.51 -8.56 0.75
C TYR A 22 -21.65 -7.44 1.80
N PRO A 23 -20.65 -7.22 2.67
CA PRO A 23 -20.62 -6.04 3.52
C PRO A 23 -20.96 -4.80 2.67
N PRO A 24 -21.77 -3.84 3.16
CA PRO A 24 -22.26 -2.68 2.39
C PRO A 24 -21.16 -1.97 1.58
N TYR A 25 -19.96 -1.97 2.15
CA TYR A 25 -18.69 -1.64 1.54
C TYR A 25 -18.49 -2.09 0.08
N TYR A 26 -18.63 -3.39 -0.23
CA TYR A 26 -18.38 -3.95 -1.57
C TYR A 26 -19.55 -3.71 -2.54
N ALA A 27 -20.74 -3.38 -2.02
CA ALA A 27 -21.95 -3.19 -2.82
C ALA A 27 -21.92 -1.89 -3.64
N ASN A 28 -21.21 -0.85 -3.18
CA ASN A 28 -21.14 0.46 -3.86
C ASN A 28 -20.01 0.57 -4.90
N LEU A 29 -19.05 -0.36 -4.91
CA LEU A 29 -17.83 -0.22 -5.72
C LEU A 29 -17.96 -0.79 -7.14
N THR A 30 -18.94 -1.67 -7.39
CA THR A 30 -18.96 -2.51 -8.60
C THR A 30 -20.10 -2.24 -9.57
N TRP A 31 -21.07 -1.38 -9.23
CA TRP A 31 -22.12 -0.97 -10.16
C TRP A 31 -21.98 0.49 -10.60
N GLN A 32 -21.38 0.69 -11.78
CA GLN A 32 -21.39 1.98 -12.46
C GLN A 32 -22.23 1.86 -13.74
N ALA A 33 -23.38 2.55 -13.79
CA ALA A 33 -24.17 2.66 -15.01
C ALA A 33 -23.32 3.25 -16.16
N PRO A 34 -23.53 2.84 -17.43
CA PRO A 34 -22.86 3.44 -18.58
C PRO A 34 -23.13 4.95 -18.62
N ARG A 35 -22.08 5.77 -18.66
CA ARG A 35 -22.21 7.23 -18.63
C ARG A 35 -21.93 7.87 -19.97
N THR A 36 -22.78 8.81 -20.35
CA THR A 36 -22.60 9.65 -21.52
C THR A 36 -21.48 10.67 -21.27
N LEU A 37 -20.43 10.61 -22.08
CA LEU A 37 -19.33 11.58 -22.14
C LEU A 37 -19.81 12.91 -22.77
N SER A 38 -20.70 13.65 -22.10
CA SER A 38 -21.14 14.96 -22.59
C SER A 38 -20.30 16.10 -22.00
N ASN A 39 -19.39 16.62 -22.81
CA ASN A 39 -18.95 18.02 -22.84
C ASN A 39 -18.19 18.59 -21.62
N TRP A 40 -17.14 17.92 -21.12
CA TRP A 40 -16.26 18.47 -20.08
C TRP A 40 -14.80 18.54 -20.55
N SER A 41 -14.33 19.74 -20.90
CA SER A 41 -12.95 19.99 -21.34
C SER A 41 -11.90 19.68 -20.26
N ASN A 42 -12.27 19.65 -18.97
CA ASN A 42 -11.35 19.39 -17.85
C ASN A 42 -11.26 17.90 -17.43
N LEU A 43 -11.94 16.98 -18.12
CA LEU A 43 -11.85 15.53 -17.87
C LEU A 43 -10.92 14.82 -18.85
N THR A 44 -10.33 15.55 -19.80
CA THR A 44 -9.33 15.03 -20.74
C THR A 44 -7.98 15.63 -20.41
N VAL A 45 -7.02 14.81 -20.02
CA VAL A 45 -5.66 15.24 -19.65
C VAL A 45 -4.65 14.68 -20.63
N GLU A 46 -3.91 15.56 -21.30
CA GLU A 46 -2.80 15.18 -22.17
C GLU A 46 -1.48 15.15 -21.40
N THR A 47 -0.76 14.04 -21.50
CA THR A 47 0.57 13.82 -20.91
C THR A 47 1.59 13.50 -22.00
N GLN A 48 2.81 13.08 -21.61
CA GLN A 48 3.80 12.59 -22.57
C GLN A 48 3.49 11.18 -23.09
N THR A 49 2.78 10.37 -22.30
CA THR A 49 2.53 8.94 -22.53
C THR A 49 1.13 8.65 -23.07
N GLY A 50 0.24 9.65 -23.15
CA GLY A 50 -1.08 9.50 -23.73
C GLY A 50 -2.02 10.66 -23.42
N THR A 51 -3.27 10.50 -23.82
CA THR A 51 -4.39 11.36 -23.46
C THR A 51 -5.37 10.55 -22.62
N PHE A 52 -5.57 10.92 -21.37
CA PHE A 52 -6.39 10.17 -20.41
C PHE A 52 -7.73 10.84 -20.20
N ILE A 53 -8.81 10.06 -20.32
CA ILE A 53 -10.19 10.52 -20.10
C ILE A 53 -10.62 10.01 -18.72
N GLY A 54 -10.75 10.92 -17.76
CA GLY A 54 -11.20 10.62 -16.41
C GLY A 54 -12.69 10.92 -16.23
N MET A 55 -13.11 10.95 -14.96
CA MET A 55 -14.48 11.26 -14.56
C MET A 55 -14.51 12.12 -13.29
N LEU A 56 -15.66 12.70 -12.97
CA LEU A 56 -15.91 13.18 -11.62
C LEU A 56 -16.25 11.97 -10.74
N ASN A 57 -15.85 12.04 -9.48
CA ASN A 57 -16.31 11.07 -8.48
C ASN A 57 -17.80 11.31 -8.19
N ASP A 58 -18.53 10.22 -7.97
CA ASP A 58 -20.00 10.26 -7.88
C ASP A 58 -20.48 10.79 -6.54
N THR A 59 -19.83 10.32 -5.48
CA THR A 59 -20.08 10.73 -4.10
C THR A 59 -19.46 12.11 -3.84
N TYR A 60 -18.34 12.40 -4.49
CA TYR A 60 -17.54 13.60 -4.30
C TYR A 60 -17.36 14.36 -5.63
N PRO A 61 -18.39 15.06 -6.15
CA PRO A 61 -18.38 15.65 -7.49
C PRO A 61 -17.39 16.81 -7.66
N ASN A 62 -16.75 17.27 -6.59
CA ASN A 62 -15.63 18.20 -6.60
C ASN A 62 -14.26 17.52 -6.79
N VAL A 63 -14.22 16.20 -6.99
CA VAL A 63 -13.01 15.40 -7.26
C VAL A 63 -13.06 14.84 -8.67
N ARG A 64 -12.00 15.05 -9.44
CA ARG A 64 -11.73 14.31 -10.69
C ARG A 64 -10.86 13.11 -10.40
N GLN A 65 -11.16 12.00 -11.05
CA GLN A 65 -10.43 10.75 -10.91
C GLN A 65 -10.06 10.16 -12.27
N PHE A 66 -8.83 9.65 -12.36
CA PHE A 66 -8.28 8.94 -13.50
C PHE A 66 -7.75 7.62 -12.97
N LEU A 67 -8.48 6.53 -13.21
CA LEU A 67 -8.38 5.29 -12.43
C LEU A 67 -7.47 4.23 -13.04
N ARG A 68 -7.00 4.45 -14.26
CA ARG A 68 -6.04 3.57 -14.95
C ARG A 68 -5.15 4.36 -15.89
N ILE A 69 -3.91 4.55 -15.48
CA ILE A 69 -2.87 5.20 -16.30
C ILE A 69 -1.61 4.31 -16.29
N PRO A 70 -1.19 3.72 -17.42
CA PRO A 70 0.02 2.90 -17.46
C PRO A 70 1.26 3.78 -17.24
N TYR A 71 2.05 3.43 -16.24
CA TYR A 71 3.33 4.10 -15.95
C TYR A 71 4.54 3.31 -16.46
N ALA A 72 4.35 2.04 -16.82
CA ALA A 72 5.35 1.17 -17.45
C ALA A 72 4.71 0.31 -18.56
N LYS A 73 5.55 -0.31 -19.39
CA LYS A 73 5.10 -1.36 -20.33
C LYS A 73 4.60 -2.58 -19.55
N PRO A 74 3.62 -3.32 -20.08
CA PRO A 74 3.14 -4.54 -19.44
C PRO A 74 4.30 -5.55 -19.22
N PRO A 75 4.54 -6.04 -17.99
CA PRO A 75 5.61 -6.97 -17.67
C PRO A 75 5.24 -8.42 -18.04
N VAL A 76 4.85 -8.64 -19.30
CA VAL A 76 4.38 -9.93 -19.84
C VAL A 76 5.40 -10.54 -20.81
N GLY A 77 5.32 -11.85 -21.03
CA GLY A 77 6.22 -12.56 -21.95
C GLY A 77 7.68 -12.35 -21.57
N ASP A 78 8.51 -11.90 -22.51
CA ASP A 78 9.94 -11.63 -22.28
C ASP A 78 10.20 -10.52 -21.24
N LEU A 79 9.21 -9.65 -20.97
CA LEU A 79 9.29 -8.63 -19.93
C LEU A 79 8.91 -9.15 -18.53
N ARG A 80 8.40 -10.39 -18.43
CA ARG A 80 8.16 -11.03 -17.14
C ARG A 80 9.50 -11.17 -16.41
N TRP A 81 9.49 -10.71 -15.15
CA TRP A 81 10.66 -10.65 -14.27
C TRP A 81 11.81 -9.79 -14.78
N MET A 82 11.53 -8.82 -15.65
CA MET A 82 12.49 -7.78 -16.03
C MET A 82 12.18 -6.46 -15.30
N PRO A 83 13.18 -5.58 -15.12
CA PRO A 83 12.95 -4.21 -14.68
C PRO A 83 11.86 -3.51 -15.51
N PRO A 84 11.01 -2.68 -14.90
CA PRO A 84 9.92 -2.01 -15.61
C PRO A 84 10.49 -1.10 -16.71
N GLN A 85 9.88 -1.16 -17.89
CA GLN A 85 10.27 -0.31 -19.02
C GLN A 85 9.32 0.86 -19.17
N LYS A 86 9.86 2.04 -19.45
CA LYS A 86 9.06 3.24 -19.68
C LYS A 86 8.10 3.07 -20.88
N PRO A 87 6.85 3.59 -20.79
CA PRO A 87 5.94 3.63 -21.92
C PRO A 87 6.47 4.53 -23.03
N GLU A 88 6.10 4.22 -24.27
CA GLU A 88 6.42 5.09 -25.40
C GLU A 88 5.67 6.42 -25.31
N LYS A 89 6.28 7.48 -25.86
CA LYS A 89 5.57 8.75 -26.03
C LYS A 89 4.40 8.53 -26.97
N SER A 90 3.22 8.99 -26.59
CA SER A 90 2.00 8.69 -27.34
C SER A 90 0.96 9.81 -27.24
N ARG A 91 0.09 9.86 -28.24
CA ARG A 91 -1.15 10.67 -28.28
C ARG A 91 -2.39 9.79 -28.27
N ARG A 92 -2.22 8.49 -28.02
CA ARG A 92 -3.34 7.54 -27.89
C ARG A 92 -4.25 8.00 -26.76
N ARG A 93 -5.55 7.91 -27.00
CA ARG A 93 -6.57 8.15 -25.99
C ARG A 93 -6.82 6.88 -25.18
N TYR A 94 -6.87 7.03 -23.87
CA TYR A 94 -7.13 5.97 -22.90
C TYR A 94 -8.38 6.33 -22.10
N ASP A 95 -9.24 5.33 -21.91
CA ASP A 95 -10.32 5.40 -20.95
C ASP A 95 -9.75 5.12 -19.55
N SER A 96 -9.76 6.14 -18.71
CA SER A 96 -9.33 6.09 -17.31
C SER A 96 -10.52 6.31 -16.36
N THR A 97 -11.74 5.97 -16.78
CA THR A 97 -12.94 6.01 -15.95
C THR A 97 -13.17 4.74 -15.15
N ARG A 98 -12.34 3.70 -15.36
CA ARG A 98 -12.43 2.39 -14.70
C ARG A 98 -11.07 1.99 -14.18
N TYR A 99 -11.05 1.30 -13.05
CA TYR A 99 -9.83 0.71 -12.53
C TYR A 99 -9.27 -0.34 -13.50
N GLY A 100 -7.94 -0.41 -13.58
CA GLY A 100 -7.24 -1.52 -14.21
C GLY A 100 -7.14 -2.72 -13.26
N PRO A 101 -6.71 -3.88 -13.77
CA PRO A 101 -6.45 -5.02 -12.89
C PRO A 101 -5.30 -4.70 -11.93
N ALA A 102 -5.38 -5.23 -10.71
CA ALA A 102 -4.22 -5.27 -9.82
C ALA A 102 -3.19 -6.30 -10.32
N CYS A 103 -1.99 -6.29 -9.75
CA CYS A 103 -0.97 -7.27 -10.10
C CYS A 103 -1.36 -8.68 -9.61
N PRO A 104 -0.79 -9.74 -10.22
CA PRO A 104 -1.10 -11.13 -9.85
C PRO A 104 -1.00 -11.32 -8.33
N GLN A 105 -2.10 -11.79 -7.74
CA GLN A 105 -2.20 -12.10 -6.32
C GLN A 105 -3.35 -13.10 -6.10
N TYR A 106 -3.48 -13.59 -4.89
CA TYR A 106 -4.51 -14.55 -4.50
C TYR A 106 -5.29 -14.10 -3.28
N VAL A 107 -6.47 -14.69 -3.11
CA VAL A 107 -7.22 -14.64 -1.86
C VAL A 107 -6.98 -15.95 -1.12
N THR A 108 -6.40 -15.88 0.08
CA THR A 108 -6.12 -17.06 0.90
C THR A 108 -7.38 -17.86 1.19
N GLY A 109 -7.26 -19.18 1.31
CA GLY A 109 -8.36 -20.06 1.75
C GLY A 109 -8.48 -20.14 3.28
N GLU A 110 -7.45 -19.68 4.00
CA GLU A 110 -7.38 -19.75 5.44
C GLU A 110 -8.11 -18.57 6.10
N SER A 111 -8.81 -18.84 7.21
CA SER A 111 -9.36 -17.77 8.03
C SER A 111 -8.23 -17.08 8.77
N THR A 112 -8.11 -15.78 8.62
CA THR A 112 -7.10 -14.93 9.25
C THR A 112 -7.78 -13.71 9.85
N MET A 113 -7.10 -12.98 10.73
CA MET A 113 -7.66 -11.71 11.21
C MET A 113 -7.93 -10.72 10.06
N TRP A 114 -7.19 -10.82 8.95
CA TRP A 114 -7.28 -9.90 7.83
C TRP A 114 -8.57 -10.06 7.03
N ASN A 115 -9.01 -11.29 6.78
CA ASN A 115 -10.26 -11.54 6.06
C ASN A 115 -11.49 -11.57 6.96
N GLU A 116 -11.33 -11.85 8.25
CA GLU A 116 -12.45 -11.88 9.20
C GLU A 116 -12.80 -10.49 9.76
N TYR A 117 -11.78 -9.70 10.15
CA TYR A 117 -11.98 -8.42 10.86
C TYR A 117 -11.47 -7.20 10.08
N SER A 118 -10.86 -7.41 8.91
CA SER A 118 -10.32 -6.35 8.06
C SER A 118 -10.81 -6.44 6.60
N PRO A 119 -12.10 -6.75 6.33
CA PRO A 119 -12.57 -6.84 4.95
C PRO A 119 -12.32 -5.58 4.12
N PRO A 120 -12.40 -4.34 4.65
CA PRO A 120 -12.10 -3.13 3.89
C PRO A 120 -10.65 -2.97 3.41
N ASN A 121 -9.74 -3.84 3.83
CA ASN A 121 -8.34 -3.75 3.41
C ASN A 121 -7.96 -4.82 2.37
N LEU A 122 -8.94 -5.56 1.86
CA LEU A 122 -8.75 -6.61 0.87
C LEU A 122 -9.26 -6.16 -0.51
N LEU A 123 -8.58 -6.64 -1.54
CA LEU A 123 -9.01 -6.48 -2.93
C LEU A 123 -9.84 -7.72 -3.32
N VAL A 124 -11.16 -7.55 -3.33
CA VAL A 124 -12.13 -8.64 -3.59
C VAL A 124 -13.17 -8.16 -4.58
N ASN A 125 -13.45 -8.95 -5.62
CA ASN A 125 -14.46 -8.62 -6.63
C ASN A 125 -15.84 -9.19 -6.32
N LEU A 126 -16.82 -8.70 -7.08
CA LEU A 126 -18.16 -9.26 -7.08
C LEU A 126 -18.13 -10.73 -7.53
N GLY A 127 -18.66 -11.59 -6.67
CA GLY A 127 -18.68 -13.04 -6.80
C GLY A 127 -17.52 -13.76 -6.11
N GLU A 128 -16.50 -13.05 -5.61
CA GLU A 128 -15.41 -13.62 -4.83
C GLU A 128 -15.75 -13.68 -3.34
N ASN A 129 -15.15 -14.65 -2.64
CA ASN A 129 -15.26 -14.83 -1.19
C ASN A 129 -13.99 -14.33 -0.49
N LEU A 130 -14.12 -13.82 0.74
CA LEU A 130 -12.98 -13.31 1.54
C LEU A 130 -11.94 -14.39 1.89
N ASN A 131 -12.29 -15.67 1.74
CA ASN A 131 -11.45 -16.84 1.98
C ASN A 131 -11.49 -17.82 0.79
N GLN A 132 -11.51 -17.31 -0.44
CA GLN A 132 -11.72 -18.12 -1.65
C GLN A 132 -10.68 -19.22 -1.87
N GLY A 133 -9.43 -19.04 -1.42
CA GLY A 133 -8.36 -20.01 -1.66
C GLY A 133 -8.01 -20.17 -3.14
N ALA A 134 -8.07 -19.08 -3.92
CA ALA A 134 -7.75 -19.08 -5.33
C ALA A 134 -7.19 -17.71 -5.76
N VAL A 135 -6.71 -17.64 -7.00
CA VAL A 135 -6.27 -16.39 -7.63
C VAL A 135 -7.42 -15.37 -7.66
N ALA A 136 -7.08 -14.11 -7.37
CA ALA A 136 -8.03 -13.01 -7.40
C ALA A 136 -8.43 -12.65 -8.84
N TRP A 137 -9.72 -12.58 -9.13
CA TRP A 137 -10.29 -12.49 -10.48
C TRP A 137 -9.99 -11.17 -11.21
N SER A 138 -9.74 -10.07 -10.51
CA SER A 138 -9.37 -8.78 -11.10
C SER A 138 -7.87 -8.54 -11.16
N THR A 139 -7.07 -9.61 -11.21
CA THR A 139 -5.63 -9.49 -11.36
C THR A 139 -5.13 -9.87 -12.74
N SER A 140 -4.01 -9.27 -13.12
CA SER A 140 -3.34 -9.52 -14.41
C SER A 140 -1.89 -9.11 -14.33
N GLU A 141 -1.02 -9.73 -15.13
CA GLU A 141 0.34 -9.24 -15.29
C GLU A 141 0.41 -7.85 -15.95
N ASP A 142 -0.56 -7.47 -16.78
CA ASP A 142 -0.71 -6.09 -17.30
C ASP A 142 -1.32 -5.17 -16.24
N CYS A 143 -0.59 -4.95 -15.14
CA CYS A 143 -1.06 -4.24 -13.96
C CYS A 143 -0.34 -2.92 -13.67
N LEU A 144 0.83 -2.65 -14.27
CA LEU A 144 1.71 -1.51 -13.94
C LEU A 144 1.09 -0.17 -14.36
N SER A 145 0.13 0.26 -13.55
CA SER A 145 -0.69 1.44 -13.72
C SER A 145 -0.85 2.18 -12.41
N LEU A 146 -1.21 3.45 -12.51
CA LEU A 146 -1.51 4.32 -11.39
C LEU A 146 -2.87 4.98 -11.59
N ALA A 147 -3.41 5.48 -10.48
CA ALA A 147 -4.60 6.31 -10.45
C ALA A 147 -4.32 7.67 -9.82
N VAL A 148 -5.03 8.70 -10.28
CA VAL A 148 -4.88 10.09 -9.83
C VAL A 148 -6.24 10.64 -9.39
N TRP A 149 -6.30 11.18 -8.17
CA TRP A 149 -7.42 11.95 -7.65
C TRP A 149 -6.99 13.40 -7.42
N THR A 150 -7.70 14.33 -8.06
CA THR A 150 -7.34 15.75 -8.08
C THR A 150 -8.59 16.62 -7.97
N PRO A 151 -8.54 17.80 -7.32
CA PRO A 151 -9.66 18.71 -7.27
C PRO A 151 -10.19 19.06 -8.67
N SER A 152 -11.51 19.22 -8.76
CA SER A 152 -12.20 19.49 -10.03
C SER A 152 -11.83 20.82 -10.67
N TYR A 153 -11.41 21.80 -9.87
CA TYR A 153 -10.92 23.09 -10.34
C TYR A 153 -9.47 23.06 -10.82
N ALA A 154 -8.71 22.01 -10.45
CA ALA A 154 -7.27 21.99 -10.68
C ALA A 154 -6.94 21.96 -12.18
N ASN A 155 -5.89 22.65 -12.56
CA ASN A 155 -5.39 22.73 -13.92
C ASN A 155 -3.86 22.82 -13.89
N ARG A 156 -3.22 22.88 -15.07
CA ARG A 156 -1.74 22.84 -15.18
C ARG A 156 -0.99 23.89 -14.35
N THR A 157 -1.62 25.00 -13.99
CA THR A 157 -0.98 26.06 -13.19
C THR A 157 -1.33 25.99 -11.70
N SER A 158 -2.11 25.00 -11.25
CA SER A 158 -2.57 24.90 -9.85
C SER A 158 -1.44 24.60 -8.86
N LYS A 159 -0.42 23.84 -9.26
CA LYS A 159 0.77 23.52 -8.45
C LYS A 159 0.43 22.95 -7.06
N LEU A 160 -0.49 21.99 -7.02
CA LEU A 160 -0.89 21.31 -5.79
C LEU A 160 0.18 20.31 -5.33
N PRO A 161 0.47 20.16 -4.03
CA PRO A 161 1.36 19.12 -3.55
C PRO A 161 0.79 17.73 -3.86
N VAL A 162 1.69 16.75 -4.06
CA VAL A 162 1.34 15.41 -4.57
C VAL A 162 1.72 14.34 -3.55
N ALA A 163 0.72 13.61 -3.05
CA ALA A 163 0.92 12.42 -2.21
C ALA A 163 0.93 11.16 -3.10
N LEU A 164 2.11 10.61 -3.36
CA LEU A 164 2.31 9.35 -4.09
C LEU A 164 2.32 8.19 -3.10
N PHE A 165 1.21 7.45 -3.04
CA PHE A 165 0.96 6.38 -2.10
C PHE A 165 1.32 4.99 -2.66
N VAL A 166 2.02 4.20 -1.85
CA VAL A 166 2.37 2.80 -2.09
C VAL A 166 1.66 1.93 -1.05
N THR A 167 0.82 1.02 -1.53
CA THR A 167 0.00 0.17 -0.65
C THR A 167 0.84 -0.85 0.12
N GLY A 168 0.35 -1.24 1.29
CA GLY A 168 0.81 -2.42 2.02
C GLY A 168 0.33 -3.73 1.38
N GLY A 169 0.22 -4.78 2.20
CA GLY A 169 -0.25 -6.12 1.78
C GLY A 169 0.83 -7.21 1.86
N GLY A 170 1.85 -7.01 2.71
CA GLY A 170 2.90 -7.99 2.98
C GLY A 170 3.75 -8.38 1.78
N GLY A 171 3.71 -7.61 0.69
CA GLY A 171 4.36 -7.95 -0.58
C GLY A 171 3.70 -9.10 -1.33
N VAL A 172 2.47 -9.49 -0.95
CA VAL A 172 1.71 -10.58 -1.59
C VAL A 172 0.45 -10.04 -2.25
N THR A 173 -0.25 -9.12 -1.59
CA THR A 173 -1.46 -8.48 -2.08
C THR A 173 -1.31 -6.96 -2.10
N GLY A 174 -2.25 -6.28 -2.75
CA GLY A 174 -2.23 -4.83 -2.87
C GLY A 174 -2.90 -4.33 -4.15
N GLY A 175 -3.11 -3.03 -4.24
CA GLY A 175 -3.58 -2.39 -5.46
C GLY A 175 -4.28 -1.07 -5.23
N ILE A 176 -4.71 -0.44 -6.33
CA ILE A 176 -5.33 0.88 -6.32
C ILE A 176 -6.73 0.87 -5.68
N GLU A 177 -7.54 -0.13 -6.00
CA GLU A 177 -8.96 -0.20 -5.62
C GLU A 177 -9.16 -0.86 -4.25
N ILE A 178 -8.26 -0.62 -3.29
CA ILE A 178 -8.47 -1.05 -1.90
C ILE A 178 -9.36 -0.01 -1.24
N PRO A 179 -10.60 -0.35 -0.86
CA PRO A 179 -11.53 0.74 -0.58
C PRO A 179 -11.34 1.44 0.78
N SER A 180 -10.58 0.88 1.74
CA SER A 180 -10.10 1.61 2.93
C SER A 180 -9.04 2.66 2.58
N GLN A 181 -8.46 2.60 1.38
CA GLN A 181 -7.34 3.43 0.94
C GLN A 181 -7.73 4.41 -0.19
N LEU A 182 -9.03 4.55 -0.49
CA LEU A 182 -9.51 5.45 -1.53
C LEU A 182 -9.49 6.91 -1.06
N PRO A 183 -8.79 7.81 -1.76
CA PRO A 183 -8.52 9.16 -1.25
C PRO A 183 -9.62 10.19 -1.54
N SER A 184 -10.73 9.79 -2.16
CA SER A 184 -11.79 10.71 -2.57
C SER A 184 -12.36 11.54 -1.41
N PRO A 185 -12.61 11.00 -0.19
CA PRO A 185 -13.05 11.80 0.94
C PRO A 185 -12.03 12.88 1.34
N TRP A 186 -10.74 12.53 1.41
CA TRP A 186 -9.68 13.47 1.79
C TRP A 186 -9.44 14.57 0.75
N VAL A 187 -9.39 14.21 -0.54
CA VAL A 187 -9.26 15.18 -1.64
C VAL A 187 -10.50 16.07 -1.71
N SER A 188 -11.69 15.51 -1.49
CA SER A 188 -12.95 16.27 -1.47
C SER A 188 -13.00 17.29 -0.34
N ARG A 189 -12.58 16.90 0.88
CA ARG A 189 -12.66 17.78 2.04
C ARG A 189 -11.68 18.93 1.96
N SER A 190 -10.43 18.64 1.62
CA SER A 190 -9.36 19.64 1.63
C SER A 190 -9.31 20.47 0.36
N GLN A 191 -9.54 19.85 -0.81
CA GLN A 191 -9.39 20.50 -2.12
C GLN A 191 -7.99 21.11 -2.36
N GLU A 192 -6.96 20.67 -1.63
CA GLU A 192 -5.65 21.33 -1.56
C GLU A 192 -4.45 20.46 -1.96
N HIS A 193 -4.68 19.24 -2.42
CA HIS A 193 -3.63 18.30 -2.80
C HIS A 193 -4.10 17.32 -3.87
N ILE A 194 -3.15 16.57 -4.44
CA ILE A 194 -3.40 15.45 -5.35
C ILE A 194 -2.93 14.17 -4.66
N VAL A 195 -3.71 13.10 -4.78
CA VAL A 195 -3.28 11.76 -4.41
C VAL A 195 -3.07 10.92 -5.65
N VAL A 196 -1.95 10.19 -5.67
CA VAL A 196 -1.63 9.19 -6.68
C VAL A 196 -1.42 7.85 -5.98
N THR A 197 -2.11 6.80 -6.42
CA THR A 197 -1.89 5.43 -5.91
C THR A 197 -1.43 4.56 -7.07
N ILE A 198 -0.52 3.63 -6.80
CA ILE A 198 0.09 2.77 -7.83
C ILE A 198 -0.25 1.30 -7.58
N ASN A 199 -0.38 0.53 -8.66
CA ASN A 199 -0.12 -0.90 -8.61
C ASN A 199 1.38 -1.13 -8.74
N TYR A 200 1.93 -2.14 -8.08
CA TYR A 200 3.31 -2.62 -8.24
C TYR A 200 3.30 -4.15 -8.24
N ARG A 201 4.28 -4.81 -8.87
CA ARG A 201 4.34 -6.27 -8.83
C ARG A 201 4.60 -6.78 -7.42
N ALA A 202 3.78 -7.75 -7.00
CA ALA A 202 3.86 -8.45 -5.72
C ALA A 202 4.30 -9.91 -5.93
N ASN A 203 4.50 -10.63 -4.83
CA ASN A 203 4.85 -12.04 -4.79
C ASN A 203 6.07 -12.37 -5.69
N ILE A 204 6.16 -13.60 -6.19
CA ILE A 204 7.17 -14.05 -7.16
C ILE A 204 7.26 -13.15 -8.41
N PHE A 205 6.22 -12.37 -8.75
CA PHE A 205 6.26 -11.45 -9.89
C PHE A 205 7.08 -10.19 -9.61
N GLY A 206 7.07 -9.72 -8.37
CA GLY A 206 7.82 -8.54 -7.92
C GLY A 206 9.18 -8.86 -7.31
N ASN A 207 9.35 -10.08 -6.83
CA ASN A 207 10.58 -10.54 -6.20
C ASN A 207 10.83 -12.02 -6.51
N PRO A 208 11.19 -12.37 -7.76
CA PRO A 208 11.26 -13.75 -8.22
C PRO A 208 12.34 -14.57 -7.55
N LYS A 209 13.47 -13.97 -7.15
CA LYS A 209 14.62 -14.69 -6.58
C LYS A 209 15.13 -15.84 -7.46
N SER A 210 15.09 -15.71 -8.79
CA SER A 210 15.71 -16.68 -9.70
C SER A 210 17.22 -16.44 -9.80
N ARG A 211 18.02 -17.51 -9.85
CA ARG A 211 19.49 -17.43 -10.03
C ARG A 211 19.91 -16.85 -11.38
N ALA A 212 19.04 -16.92 -12.39
CA ALA A 212 19.30 -16.37 -13.72
C ALA A 212 19.00 -14.86 -13.84
N LEU A 213 18.51 -14.22 -12.77
CA LEU A 213 18.18 -12.80 -12.75
C LEU A 213 19.20 -12.01 -11.92
N ASN A 214 19.71 -10.93 -12.51
CA ASN A 214 20.60 -10.00 -11.81
C ASN A 214 19.84 -8.98 -10.96
N ASP A 215 18.66 -8.54 -11.42
CA ASP A 215 17.80 -7.59 -10.69
C ASP A 215 16.56 -8.36 -10.21
N THR A 216 16.48 -8.61 -8.90
CA THR A 216 15.36 -9.34 -8.28
C THR A 216 14.39 -8.43 -7.53
N SER A 217 14.82 -7.22 -7.16
CA SER A 217 14.03 -6.23 -6.40
C SER A 217 13.06 -5.43 -7.28
N LEU A 218 12.30 -6.10 -8.13
CA LEU A 218 11.48 -5.48 -9.17
C LEU A 218 10.36 -4.62 -8.60
N THR A 219 9.80 -5.00 -7.44
CA THR A 219 8.82 -4.20 -6.72
C THR A 219 9.30 -2.77 -6.43
N LEU A 220 10.55 -2.61 -5.97
CA LEU A 220 11.14 -1.29 -5.72
C LEU A 220 11.35 -0.50 -7.03
N LEU A 221 11.72 -1.20 -8.09
CA LEU A 221 11.89 -0.58 -9.41
C LEU A 221 10.54 -0.15 -10.02
N ASP A 222 9.45 -0.86 -9.73
CA ASP A 222 8.10 -0.45 -10.12
C ASP A 222 7.69 0.85 -9.42
N VAL A 223 7.97 0.97 -8.11
CA VAL A 223 7.79 2.23 -7.35
C VAL A 223 8.61 3.36 -7.98
N ARG A 224 9.86 3.10 -8.35
CA ARG A 224 10.72 4.07 -9.04
C ARG A 224 10.16 4.50 -10.39
N ALA A 225 9.73 3.57 -11.22
CA ALA A 225 9.13 3.87 -12.53
C ALA A 225 7.84 4.71 -12.38
N ALA A 226 7.03 4.45 -11.35
CA ALA A 226 5.86 5.26 -11.07
C ALA A 226 6.23 6.68 -10.61
N ALA A 227 7.23 6.83 -9.74
CA ALA A 227 7.75 8.15 -9.33
C ALA A 227 8.28 8.96 -10.52
N GLU A 228 9.01 8.33 -11.44
CA GLU A 228 9.47 8.94 -12.70
C GLU A 228 8.29 9.41 -13.56
N TRP A 229 7.27 8.57 -13.72
CA TRP A 229 6.08 8.94 -14.48
C TRP A 229 5.35 10.12 -13.84
N VAL A 230 5.17 10.11 -12.52
CA VAL A 230 4.50 11.19 -11.77
C VAL A 230 5.28 12.48 -11.93
N HIS A 231 6.59 12.47 -11.69
CA HIS A 231 7.44 13.64 -11.83
C HIS A 231 7.37 14.26 -13.25
N GLU A 232 7.28 13.43 -14.29
CA GLU A 232 7.22 13.89 -15.68
C GLU A 232 5.85 14.39 -16.15
N ASN A 233 4.75 14.01 -15.48
CA ASN A 233 3.40 14.18 -16.01
C ASN A 233 2.39 14.80 -15.04
N ILE A 234 2.67 14.88 -13.74
CA ILE A 234 1.65 15.25 -12.73
C ILE A 234 1.16 16.70 -12.86
N GLU A 235 1.97 17.59 -13.43
CA GLU A 235 1.54 18.95 -13.76
C GLU A 235 0.33 18.96 -14.70
N ALA A 236 0.19 17.96 -15.58
CA ALA A 236 -0.98 17.85 -16.46
C ALA A 236 -2.30 17.70 -15.67
N PHE A 237 -2.23 17.15 -14.46
CA PHE A 237 -3.33 16.96 -13.51
C PHE A 237 -3.43 18.10 -12.47
N GLY A 238 -2.51 19.07 -12.54
CA GLY A 238 -2.42 20.23 -11.67
C GLY A 238 -1.51 20.09 -10.46
N GLY A 239 -0.72 19.02 -10.40
CA GLY A 239 0.25 18.80 -9.33
C GLY A 239 1.52 19.62 -9.52
N ASP A 240 2.28 19.75 -8.44
CA ASP A 240 3.62 20.30 -8.46
C ASP A 240 4.65 19.16 -8.43
N ARG A 241 5.39 18.99 -9.54
CA ARG A 241 6.41 17.95 -9.66
C ARG A 241 7.55 18.10 -8.65
N GLU A 242 7.77 19.32 -8.14
CA GLU A 242 8.82 19.64 -7.17
C GLU A 242 8.35 19.44 -5.71
N ASN A 243 7.07 19.09 -5.50
CA ASN A 243 6.46 18.91 -4.19
C ASN A 243 5.74 17.57 -4.10
N ILE A 244 6.51 16.50 -4.33
CA ILE A 244 6.05 15.11 -4.23
C ILE A 244 6.47 14.52 -2.89
N MET A 245 5.51 13.93 -2.19
CA MET A 245 5.74 13.05 -1.05
C MET A 245 5.54 11.59 -1.50
N LEU A 246 6.58 10.77 -1.42
CA LEU A 246 6.45 9.32 -1.55
C LEU A 246 6.12 8.75 -0.17
N TRP A 247 5.03 8.02 -0.05
CA TRP A 247 4.66 7.42 1.22
C TRP A 247 4.01 6.06 1.04
N GLY A 248 4.08 5.25 2.08
CA GLY A 248 3.41 3.97 2.08
C GLY A 248 3.19 3.46 3.48
N GLN A 249 2.43 2.37 3.55
CA GLN A 249 2.10 1.65 4.77
C GLN A 249 2.59 0.20 4.67
N SER A 250 3.06 -0.42 5.76
CA SER A 250 3.51 -1.83 5.76
C SER A 250 4.64 -2.06 4.74
N GLN A 251 4.49 -3.04 3.85
CA GLN A 251 5.37 -3.25 2.71
C GLN A 251 5.61 -1.96 1.90
N GLY A 252 4.58 -1.13 1.70
CA GLY A 252 4.72 0.16 1.02
C GLY A 252 5.59 1.15 1.79
N ALA A 253 5.56 1.11 3.13
CA ALA A 253 6.47 1.89 3.97
C ALA A 253 7.90 1.36 3.85
N ALA A 254 8.08 0.04 3.85
CA ALA A 254 9.39 -0.58 3.65
C ALA A 254 9.96 -0.24 2.26
N LEU A 255 9.15 -0.26 1.21
CA LEU A 255 9.54 0.19 -0.13
C LEU A 255 9.88 1.68 -0.18
N THR A 256 9.13 2.53 0.54
CA THR A 256 9.44 3.96 0.66
C THR A 256 10.78 4.16 1.37
N HIS A 257 11.05 3.42 2.44
CA HIS A 257 12.33 3.45 3.14
C HIS A 257 13.47 2.98 2.23
N LEU A 258 13.35 1.82 1.60
CA LEU A 258 14.33 1.28 0.65
C LEU A 258 14.56 2.22 -0.53
N TYR A 259 13.53 2.91 -1.02
CA TYR A 259 13.64 3.93 -2.04
C TYR A 259 14.61 5.05 -1.64
N THR A 260 14.53 5.53 -0.39
CA THR A 260 15.46 6.56 0.10
C THR A 260 16.90 6.06 0.13
N LEU A 261 17.11 4.77 0.38
CA LEU A 261 18.42 4.17 0.40
C LEU A 261 18.94 3.91 -1.02
N ALA A 262 18.09 3.47 -1.94
CA ALA A 262 18.45 3.13 -3.32
C ALA A 262 18.76 4.36 -4.18
N PHE A 263 18.02 5.45 -4.00
CA PHE A 263 18.08 6.65 -4.85
C PHE A 263 18.41 7.92 -4.05
N PRO A 264 19.56 7.97 -3.33
CA PRO A 264 19.86 9.09 -2.44
C PRO A 264 20.13 10.40 -3.18
N ASP A 265 20.71 10.31 -4.39
CA ASP A 265 21.16 11.46 -5.18
C ASP A 265 20.12 11.95 -6.19
N ASP A 266 19.09 11.14 -6.48
CA ASP A 266 18.00 11.47 -7.41
C ASP A 266 16.67 10.88 -6.92
N PRO A 267 16.10 11.34 -5.79
CA PRO A 267 14.92 10.69 -5.22
C PRO A 267 13.59 11.08 -5.89
N LEU A 268 13.51 12.10 -6.75
CA LEU A 268 12.26 12.63 -7.38
C LEU A 268 11.13 13.11 -6.41
N ALA A 269 10.90 12.41 -5.30
CA ALA A 269 10.16 12.86 -4.14
C ALA A 269 11.10 13.57 -3.16
N VAL A 270 10.56 14.58 -2.48
CA VAL A 270 11.29 15.45 -1.56
C VAL A 270 10.86 15.28 -0.10
N LYS A 271 9.86 14.41 0.14
CA LYS A 271 9.28 14.09 1.45
C LYS A 271 8.94 12.60 1.48
N PHE A 272 9.02 12.01 2.66
CA PHE A 272 8.79 10.57 2.82
C PHE A 272 7.77 10.28 3.92
N GLY A 273 6.89 9.30 3.71
CA GLY A 273 5.99 8.80 4.75
C GLY A 273 6.17 7.30 4.92
N VAL A 274 6.64 6.89 6.10
CA VAL A 274 6.99 5.50 6.39
C VAL A 274 6.16 5.05 7.59
N ILE A 275 4.95 4.57 7.29
CA ILE A 275 3.87 4.29 8.25
C ILE A 275 3.80 2.78 8.51
N SER A 276 3.84 2.36 9.78
CA SER A 276 3.80 0.95 10.18
C SER A 276 4.77 0.12 9.34
N GLN A 277 6.06 0.44 9.42
CA GLN A 277 7.07 -0.28 8.63
C GLN A 277 7.46 -1.57 9.35
N PRO A 278 7.42 -2.73 8.69
CA PRO A 278 7.92 -3.97 9.29
C PRO A 278 9.39 -3.83 9.73
N PRO A 279 9.81 -4.49 10.83
CA PRO A 279 11.16 -4.35 11.38
C PRO A 279 12.29 -4.60 10.37
N SER A 280 12.10 -5.57 9.46
CA SER A 280 12.99 -5.81 8.32
C SER A 280 12.22 -6.44 7.15
N VAL A 281 12.66 -6.11 5.92
CA VAL A 281 12.27 -6.80 4.67
C VAL A 281 13.48 -7.25 3.86
N THR A 282 14.69 -7.09 4.40
CA THR A 282 15.94 -7.48 3.74
C THR A 282 16.40 -8.81 4.31
N ILE A 283 16.75 -9.75 3.41
CA ILE A 283 17.23 -11.09 3.80
C ILE A 283 18.60 -10.98 4.46
N ASP A 284 18.74 -11.61 5.62
CA ASP A 284 20.03 -11.79 6.28
C ASP A 284 20.79 -12.97 5.65
N LEU A 285 21.81 -12.64 4.86
CA LEU A 285 22.67 -13.62 4.19
C LEU A 285 23.53 -14.44 5.16
N SER A 286 23.66 -14.03 6.43
CA SER A 286 24.42 -14.79 7.44
C SER A 286 23.64 -15.97 8.02
N THR A 287 22.32 -15.96 7.88
CA THR A 287 21.40 -16.96 8.45
C THR A 287 20.58 -17.69 7.38
N THR A 288 20.70 -17.31 6.10
CA THR A 288 19.98 -17.92 4.99
C THR A 288 20.93 -18.70 4.07
N ASP A 289 20.81 -20.02 4.05
CA ASP A 289 21.69 -20.90 3.27
C ASP A 289 21.52 -20.74 1.75
N ASP A 290 20.28 -20.65 1.27
CA ASP A 290 19.97 -20.54 -0.16
C ASP A 290 18.81 -19.58 -0.42
N VAL A 291 19.16 -18.34 -0.78
CA VAL A 291 18.19 -17.26 -1.00
C VAL A 291 17.34 -17.40 -2.28
N TYR A 292 17.65 -18.36 -3.15
CA TYR A 292 16.94 -18.58 -4.40
C TYR A 292 16.05 -19.84 -4.36
N GLN A 293 16.12 -20.61 -3.27
CA GLN A 293 15.40 -21.89 -3.12
C GLN A 293 13.89 -21.75 -3.36
N ASP A 294 13.29 -20.62 -2.97
CA ASP A 294 11.86 -20.36 -3.14
C ASP A 294 11.43 -20.44 -4.62
N PHE A 295 12.23 -19.87 -5.52
CA PHE A 295 11.96 -19.92 -6.97
C PHE A 295 12.10 -21.35 -7.50
N ASP A 296 13.18 -22.03 -7.13
CA ASP A 296 13.45 -23.42 -7.55
C ASP A 296 12.32 -24.37 -7.11
N ILE A 297 11.75 -24.18 -5.92
CA ILE A 297 10.62 -24.98 -5.42
C ILE A 297 9.40 -24.83 -6.33
N VAL A 298 9.03 -23.59 -6.65
CA VAL A 298 7.89 -23.29 -7.53
C VAL A 298 8.16 -23.82 -8.94
N ALA A 299 9.36 -23.56 -9.48
CA ALA A 299 9.75 -23.98 -10.82
C ALA A 299 9.70 -25.50 -11.00
N LYS A 300 10.29 -26.26 -10.07
CA LYS A 300 10.28 -27.73 -10.11
C LYS A 300 8.86 -28.28 -10.04
N ALA A 301 7.99 -27.70 -9.20
CA ALA A 301 6.61 -28.16 -9.07
C ALA A 301 5.77 -27.90 -10.32
N LEU A 302 6.08 -26.85 -11.08
CA LEU A 302 5.40 -26.50 -12.33
C LEU A 302 6.03 -27.15 -13.58
N GLY A 303 6.95 -28.09 -13.39
CA GLY A 303 7.59 -28.86 -14.46
C GLY A 303 8.81 -28.20 -15.10
N CYS A 304 9.27 -27.07 -14.56
CA CYS A 304 10.49 -26.39 -14.98
C CYS A 304 11.70 -26.87 -14.17
N ASN A 305 12.03 -28.17 -14.27
CA ASN A 305 13.16 -28.75 -13.55
C ASN A 305 14.34 -29.03 -14.50
N TYR A 306 15.33 -28.13 -14.50
CA TYR A 306 16.49 -28.19 -15.40
C TYR A 306 17.82 -28.39 -14.66
N GLY A 307 17.79 -28.88 -13.42
CA GLY A 307 19.00 -29.09 -12.61
C GLY A 307 19.69 -27.75 -12.31
N ASP A 308 20.95 -27.62 -12.74
CA ASP A 308 21.77 -26.43 -12.49
C ASP A 308 21.67 -25.38 -13.62
N ASP A 309 20.84 -25.61 -14.65
CA ASP A 309 20.62 -24.67 -15.77
C ASP A 309 19.52 -23.66 -15.40
N ALA A 310 19.93 -22.61 -14.68
CA ALA A 310 19.03 -21.57 -14.19
C ALA A 310 18.39 -20.76 -15.33
N GLU A 311 19.10 -20.57 -16.44
CA GLU A 311 18.57 -19.88 -17.62
C GLU A 311 17.44 -20.68 -18.28
N ALA A 312 17.59 -22.00 -18.42
CA ALA A 312 16.52 -22.87 -18.91
C ALA A 312 15.33 -22.95 -17.95
N GLU A 313 15.58 -22.96 -16.64
CA GLU A 313 14.53 -22.89 -15.62
C GLU A 313 13.71 -21.60 -15.74
N LEU A 314 14.39 -20.45 -15.80
CA LEU A 314 13.75 -19.14 -15.95
C LEU A 314 12.95 -19.06 -17.27
N GLU A 315 13.52 -19.51 -18.38
CA GLU A 315 12.85 -19.48 -19.68
C GLU A 315 11.61 -20.38 -19.68
N CYS A 316 11.69 -21.58 -19.10
CA CYS A 316 10.51 -22.42 -18.92
C CYS A 316 9.44 -21.72 -18.07
N MET A 317 9.84 -21.11 -16.95
CA MET A 317 8.93 -20.42 -16.03
C MET A 317 8.24 -19.20 -16.66
N ARG A 318 8.87 -18.53 -17.63
CA ARG A 318 8.22 -17.47 -18.43
C ARG A 318 7.09 -17.98 -19.32
N GLN A 319 7.11 -19.26 -19.70
CA GLN A 319 6.06 -19.89 -20.50
C GLN A 319 4.89 -20.42 -19.65
N VAL A 320 5.07 -20.57 -18.33
CA VAL A 320 4.00 -21.01 -17.42
C VAL A 320 2.95 -19.90 -17.26
N SER A 321 1.67 -20.27 -17.18
CA SER A 321 0.62 -19.29 -16.91
C SER A 321 0.81 -18.66 -15.53
N TRP A 322 0.72 -17.34 -15.44
CA TRP A 322 0.80 -16.64 -14.16
C TRP A 322 -0.25 -17.12 -13.16
N VAL A 323 -1.43 -17.54 -13.66
CA VAL A 323 -2.50 -18.12 -12.83
C VAL A 323 -2.05 -19.43 -12.20
N GLN A 324 -1.32 -20.29 -12.94
CA GLN A 324 -0.82 -21.56 -12.40
C GLN A 324 0.26 -21.32 -11.33
N ILE A 325 1.11 -20.31 -11.54
CA ILE A 325 2.13 -19.90 -10.57
C ILE A 325 1.46 -19.43 -9.28
N GLU A 326 0.52 -18.49 -9.36
CA GLU A 326 -0.19 -17.97 -8.18
C GLU A 326 -1.03 -19.05 -7.48
N GLU A 327 -1.74 -19.91 -8.21
CA GLU A 327 -2.49 -21.03 -7.61
C GLU A 327 -1.56 -22.00 -6.86
N TYR A 328 -0.36 -22.26 -7.38
CA TYR A 328 0.62 -23.10 -6.69
C TYR A 328 1.08 -22.44 -5.39
N ILE A 329 1.49 -21.17 -5.45
CA ILE A 329 2.00 -20.43 -4.28
C ILE A 329 0.93 -20.33 -3.20
N ASN A 330 -0.29 -19.95 -3.57
CA ASN A 330 -1.42 -19.84 -2.64
C ASN A 330 -1.71 -21.15 -1.88
N ARG A 331 -1.50 -22.30 -2.53
CA ARG A 331 -1.77 -23.62 -1.93
C ARG A 331 -0.54 -24.27 -1.29
N TYR A 332 0.61 -23.62 -1.36
CA TYR A 332 1.85 -24.17 -0.85
C TYR A 332 1.84 -24.19 0.69
N SER A 333 1.96 -25.39 1.25
CA SER A 333 2.10 -25.61 2.70
C SER A 333 3.29 -26.54 3.02
N GLY A 334 4.28 -26.57 2.12
CA GLY A 334 5.46 -27.43 2.22
C GLY A 334 6.51 -26.92 3.21
N SER A 335 7.54 -27.76 3.41
CA SER A 335 8.74 -27.42 4.18
C SER A 335 9.97 -27.60 3.27
N PRO A 336 10.84 -26.58 3.15
CA PRO A 336 10.78 -25.27 3.82
C PRO A 336 9.64 -24.39 3.30
N SER A 337 9.18 -23.42 4.11
CA SER A 337 8.20 -22.42 3.66
C SER A 337 8.81 -21.51 2.59
N ILE A 338 8.02 -21.12 1.59
CA ILE A 338 8.43 -20.14 0.56
C ILE A 338 7.94 -18.74 0.92
N ALA A 339 8.73 -17.70 0.66
CA ALA A 339 8.31 -16.32 0.90
C ALA A 339 8.96 -15.33 -0.07
N PHE A 340 8.15 -14.65 -0.89
CA PHE A 340 8.64 -13.65 -1.85
C PHE A 340 8.52 -12.20 -1.36
N SER A 341 8.24 -11.98 -0.08
CA SER A 341 8.07 -10.64 0.51
C SER A 341 9.38 -9.95 0.93
N ASN A 342 10.47 -10.73 1.08
CA ASN A 342 11.78 -10.25 1.53
C ASN A 342 12.81 -10.20 0.40
N TYR A 343 13.63 -9.15 0.36
CA TYR A 343 14.54 -8.86 -0.74
C TYR A 343 15.96 -9.37 -0.49
N ILE A 344 16.58 -9.92 -1.53
CA ILE A 344 17.99 -10.26 -1.53
C ILE A 344 18.80 -8.95 -1.58
N PRO A 345 19.74 -8.70 -0.66
CA PRO A 345 20.62 -7.55 -0.79
C PRO A 345 21.55 -7.72 -2.00
N ASP A 346 21.34 -6.87 -3.00
CA ASP A 346 22.12 -6.81 -4.25
C ASP A 346 23.25 -5.74 -4.20
N GLU A 347 23.31 -4.99 -3.09
CA GLU A 347 24.23 -3.87 -2.85
C GLU A 347 24.15 -2.75 -3.92
N LYS A 348 23.05 -2.73 -4.69
CA LYS A 348 22.74 -1.76 -5.74
C LYS A 348 21.48 -0.98 -5.41
N TYR A 349 20.39 -1.69 -5.11
CA TYR A 349 19.11 -1.14 -4.69
C TYR A 349 18.73 -1.57 -3.27
N ILE A 350 19.09 -2.79 -2.88
CA ILE A 350 18.85 -3.35 -1.55
C ILE A 350 20.19 -3.58 -0.87
N PHE A 351 20.35 -3.07 0.34
CA PHE A 351 21.62 -3.05 1.04
C PHE A 351 21.51 -3.88 2.33
N SER A 352 22.45 -4.81 2.52
CA SER A 352 22.53 -5.62 3.74
C SER A 352 22.77 -4.80 5.01
N ASN A 353 23.42 -3.64 4.88
CA ASN A 353 23.73 -2.73 5.99
C ASN A 353 23.17 -1.33 5.74
N GLU A 354 21.88 -1.17 6.06
CA GLU A 354 21.19 0.12 5.93
C GLU A 354 21.77 1.19 6.85
N SER A 355 22.16 0.85 8.08
CA SER A 355 22.78 1.82 9.02
C SER A 355 24.08 2.42 8.45
N LYS A 356 24.88 1.63 7.73
CA LYS A 356 26.08 2.12 7.05
C LYS A 356 25.73 3.13 5.95
N ARG A 357 24.61 2.95 5.23
CA ARG A 357 24.13 3.94 4.25
C ARG A 357 23.87 5.28 4.91
N TYR A 358 23.20 5.29 6.05
CA TYR A 358 22.99 6.50 6.85
C TYR A 358 24.32 7.13 7.27
N LEU A 359 25.25 6.36 7.85
CA LEU A 359 26.56 6.89 8.28
C LEU A 359 27.39 7.48 7.12
N GLU A 360 27.23 6.96 5.90
CA GLU A 360 27.89 7.47 4.69
C GLU A 360 27.11 8.62 4.03
N GLY A 361 25.98 9.05 4.60
CA GLY A 361 25.11 10.09 4.05
C GLY A 361 24.40 9.67 2.75
N LYS A 362 24.35 8.36 2.46
CA LYS A 362 23.76 7.80 1.24
C LYS A 362 22.30 7.43 1.44
N VAL A 363 21.51 8.42 1.85
CA VAL A 363 20.06 8.35 1.99
C VAL A 363 19.45 9.60 1.38
N ALA A 364 18.30 9.46 0.73
CA ALA A 364 17.59 10.57 0.13
C ALA A 364 17.31 11.66 1.16
N ARG A 365 17.61 12.90 0.77
CA ARG A 365 17.40 14.05 1.64
C ARG A 365 15.94 14.48 1.60
N GLY A 366 15.41 14.81 2.75
CA GLY A 366 14.03 15.29 2.90
C GLY A 366 13.50 14.91 4.28
N PRO A 367 12.51 15.65 4.81
CA PRO A 367 11.84 15.28 6.05
C PRO A 367 11.00 14.02 5.84
N ALA A 368 10.79 13.26 6.92
CA ALA A 368 9.96 12.05 6.86
C ALA A 368 8.96 11.95 8.01
N ILE A 369 7.83 11.30 7.76
CA ILE A 369 6.92 10.81 8.79
C ILE A 369 7.34 9.40 9.17
N ARG A 370 7.37 9.11 10.48
CA ARG A 370 7.49 7.74 11.03
C ARG A 370 6.38 7.48 12.02
N SER A 371 5.74 6.34 11.92
CA SER A 371 4.66 5.97 12.82
C SER A 371 4.48 4.49 12.92
N ASP A 372 3.87 4.09 14.02
CA ASP A 372 3.42 2.73 14.31
C ASP A 372 2.03 2.80 14.97
N ALA A 373 1.30 1.71 14.89
CA ALA A 373 0.02 1.48 15.52
C ALA A 373 0.20 0.69 16.82
N ALA A 374 -0.55 1.00 17.88
CA ALA A 374 -0.33 0.42 19.21
C ALA A 374 -0.49 -1.10 19.34
N ARG A 375 -0.87 -1.79 18.26
CA ARG A 375 -0.94 -3.24 18.14
C ARG A 375 -0.62 -3.67 16.71
N GLU A 376 0.60 -3.43 16.23
CA GLU A 376 0.99 -3.81 14.87
C GLU A 376 0.68 -5.31 14.61
N ASP A 377 1.12 -6.21 15.49
CA ASP A 377 0.76 -7.63 15.42
C ASP A 377 -0.35 -7.98 16.41
N ALA A 378 -1.57 -7.50 16.13
CA ALA A 378 -2.72 -7.68 17.02
C ALA A 378 -3.04 -9.16 17.29
N SER A 379 -3.18 -9.50 18.57
CA SER A 379 -3.49 -10.85 19.05
C SER A 379 -4.17 -10.79 20.43
N ALA A 380 -4.92 -11.85 20.77
CA ALA A 380 -5.40 -12.06 22.13
C ALA A 380 -4.28 -12.28 23.16
N ASN A 381 -3.09 -12.73 22.72
CA ASN A 381 -1.94 -12.89 23.61
C ASN A 381 -1.18 -11.57 23.77
N THR A 382 -1.57 -10.77 24.76
CA THR A 382 -0.99 -9.45 25.03
C THR A 382 0.53 -9.45 25.23
N THR A 383 1.10 -10.50 25.83
CA THR A 383 2.56 -10.63 25.96
C THR A 383 3.24 -10.73 24.61
N SER A 384 2.67 -11.49 23.67
CA SER A 384 3.19 -11.59 22.29
C SER A 384 3.10 -10.26 21.57
N VAL A 385 1.97 -9.55 21.72
CA VAL A 385 1.80 -8.21 21.13
C VAL A 385 2.86 -7.26 21.68
N MET A 386 3.10 -7.23 22.99
CA MET A 386 4.11 -6.35 23.58
C MET A 386 5.55 -6.64 23.11
N ILE A 387 5.87 -7.91 22.86
CA ILE A 387 7.20 -8.29 22.34
C ILE A 387 7.33 -7.82 20.89
N SER A 388 6.34 -8.12 20.05
CA SER A 388 6.34 -7.66 18.66
C SER A 388 6.39 -6.14 18.59
N GLU A 389 5.52 -5.43 19.32
CA GLU A 389 5.46 -3.96 19.36
C GLU A 389 6.83 -3.33 19.61
N GLY A 390 7.65 -3.98 20.46
CA GLY A 390 9.02 -3.54 20.69
C GLY A 390 9.91 -3.56 19.46
N GLU A 391 9.75 -4.52 18.55
CA GLU A 391 10.49 -4.55 17.30
C GLU A 391 10.11 -3.38 16.37
N TRP A 392 8.82 -3.03 16.31
CA TRP A 392 8.30 -1.92 15.51
C TRP A 392 8.73 -0.56 16.09
N ASP A 393 8.42 -0.31 17.36
CA ASP A 393 8.77 0.94 18.07
C ASP A 393 10.28 1.20 18.04
N CYS A 394 11.09 0.16 18.31
CA CYS A 394 12.55 0.31 18.32
C CYS A 394 13.13 0.51 16.93
N ARG A 395 12.50 -0.05 15.89
CA ARG A 395 12.89 0.24 14.51
C ARG A 395 12.59 1.69 14.15
N ALA A 396 11.43 2.22 14.52
CA ALA A 396 11.09 3.63 14.30
C ALA A 396 11.99 4.59 15.08
N ALA A 397 12.33 4.26 16.33
CA ALA A 397 13.26 5.02 17.16
C ALA A 397 14.68 5.03 16.55
N GLN A 398 15.18 3.86 16.10
CA GLN A 398 16.49 3.74 15.46
C GLN A 398 16.56 4.56 14.17
N ASP A 399 15.57 4.45 13.29
CA ASP A 399 15.52 5.21 12.05
C ASP A 399 15.47 6.72 12.33
N SER A 400 14.68 7.15 13.32
CA SER A 400 14.61 8.55 13.75
C SER A 400 15.97 9.08 14.22
N ALA A 401 16.73 8.27 14.97
CA ALA A 401 18.07 8.63 15.43
C ALA A 401 19.08 8.70 14.27
N LEU A 402 19.04 7.75 13.33
CA LEU A 402 19.90 7.74 12.15
C LEU A 402 19.64 8.96 11.25
N ARG A 403 18.37 9.29 11.00
CA ARG A 403 17.96 10.48 10.25
C ARG A 403 18.43 11.77 10.91
N LYS A 404 18.24 11.88 12.23
CA LYS A 404 18.73 13.02 13.01
C LYS A 404 20.25 13.18 12.94
N SER A 405 21.02 12.08 12.93
CA SER A 405 22.49 12.14 12.82
C SER A 405 22.98 12.83 11.54
N LEU A 406 22.11 12.91 10.52
CA LEU A 406 22.35 13.59 9.24
C LEU A 406 21.67 14.97 9.14
N GLY A 407 21.02 15.44 10.20
CA GLY A 407 20.21 16.65 10.20
C GLY A 407 18.91 16.54 9.39
N LEU A 408 18.41 15.32 9.17
CA LEU A 408 17.14 15.08 8.50
C LEU A 408 16.01 15.07 9.53
N GLU A 409 15.00 15.91 9.32
CA GLU A 409 13.85 15.97 10.21
C GLU A 409 12.99 14.70 10.10
N THR A 410 12.46 14.27 11.24
CA THR A 410 11.50 13.18 11.36
C THR A 410 10.31 13.68 12.16
N TYR A 411 9.09 13.40 11.71
CA TYR A 411 7.84 13.76 12.37
C TYR A 411 7.17 12.46 12.81
N ARG A 412 7.05 12.27 14.12
CA ARG A 412 6.53 11.01 14.67
C ARG A 412 5.09 11.13 15.10
N TYR A 413 4.30 10.11 14.79
CA TYR A 413 3.01 9.88 15.42
C TYR A 413 2.85 8.42 15.83
N PHE A 414 1.95 8.18 16.78
CA PHE A 414 1.57 6.87 17.29
C PHE A 414 0.04 6.73 17.16
N TRP A 415 -0.41 5.68 16.49
CA TRP A 415 -1.83 5.42 16.31
C TRP A 415 -2.38 4.59 17.48
N ALA A 416 -3.36 5.15 18.18
CA ALA A 416 -3.94 4.54 19.38
C ALA A 416 -5.48 4.54 19.36
N GLY A 417 -6.08 4.71 18.17
CA GLY A 417 -7.54 4.72 18.00
C GLY A 417 -8.12 3.32 18.11
N ASN A 418 -9.19 3.20 18.90
CA ASN A 418 -9.95 1.95 19.09
C ASN A 418 -11.45 2.27 19.01
N PHE A 419 -11.99 2.17 17.80
CA PHE A 419 -13.40 2.47 17.51
C PHE A 419 -14.09 1.16 17.15
N THR A 420 -15.24 0.86 17.76
CA THR A 420 -15.87 -0.46 17.68
C THR A 420 -16.29 -0.87 16.27
N ASN A 421 -16.60 0.09 15.38
CA ASN A 421 -16.83 -0.19 13.97
C ASN A 421 -15.58 -0.74 13.27
N ILE A 422 -14.40 -0.19 13.57
CA ILE A 422 -13.11 -0.58 12.96
C ILE A 422 -12.45 -1.75 13.69
N SER A 423 -12.53 -1.76 15.02
CA SER A 423 -11.96 -2.78 15.91
C SER A 423 -13.08 -3.47 16.68
N PRO A 424 -13.80 -4.41 16.05
CA PRO A 424 -15.02 -5.00 16.60
C PRO A 424 -14.78 -6.01 17.74
N VAL A 425 -13.53 -6.41 17.98
CA VAL A 425 -13.15 -7.38 19.02
C VAL A 425 -12.13 -6.76 19.99
N ASP A 426 -12.21 -7.16 21.25
CA ASP A 426 -11.49 -6.58 22.39
C ASP A 426 -9.96 -6.70 22.32
N TRP A 427 -9.45 -7.67 21.56
CA TRP A 427 -8.02 -7.90 21.40
C TRP A 427 -7.41 -7.22 20.16
N LEU A 428 -8.22 -6.63 19.28
CA LEU A 428 -7.75 -6.09 18.00
C LEU A 428 -7.16 -4.67 18.15
N GLY A 429 -7.83 -3.79 18.88
CA GLY A 429 -7.36 -2.44 19.23
C GLY A 429 -6.96 -1.56 18.05
N ALA A 430 -5.92 -0.75 18.23
CA ALA A 430 -5.30 0.05 17.16
C ALA A 430 -4.34 -0.83 16.36
N PHE A 431 -4.88 -1.66 15.49
CA PHE A 431 -4.09 -2.66 14.75
C PHE A 431 -3.38 -2.07 13.53
N HIS A 432 -2.41 -2.81 12.98
CA HIS A 432 -1.71 -2.49 11.74
C HIS A 432 -2.67 -1.96 10.67
N TRP A 433 -2.25 -0.94 9.91
CA TRP A 433 -2.99 -0.24 8.83
C TRP A 433 -4.27 0.51 9.21
N SER A 434 -4.86 0.28 10.39
CA SER A 434 -6.18 0.87 10.74
C SER A 434 -6.19 2.41 10.80
N ASP A 435 -5.02 3.03 10.93
CA ASP A 435 -4.83 4.47 10.82
C ASP A 435 -5.11 5.02 9.41
N LEU A 436 -4.94 4.20 8.36
CA LEU A 436 -5.26 4.58 6.98
C LEU A 436 -6.74 4.95 6.80
N LEU A 437 -7.66 4.32 7.54
CA LEU A 437 -9.08 4.68 7.52
C LEU A 437 -9.29 6.14 7.92
N MET A 438 -8.49 6.62 8.87
CA MET A 438 -8.50 8.01 9.31
C MET A 438 -7.85 8.91 8.28
N ILE A 439 -6.68 8.54 7.75
CA ILE A 439 -5.91 9.35 6.79
C ILE A 439 -6.66 9.50 5.46
N PHE A 440 -7.36 8.48 4.97
CA PHE A 440 -8.14 8.57 3.73
C PHE A 440 -9.59 9.04 3.95
N GLY A 441 -10.09 8.99 5.19
CA GLY A 441 -11.45 9.40 5.53
C GLY A 441 -12.51 8.36 5.14
N THR A 442 -12.09 7.09 5.06
CA THR A 442 -12.87 5.93 4.64
C THR A 442 -13.46 5.16 5.82
N TYR A 443 -13.19 5.59 7.06
CA TYR A 443 -13.77 5.04 8.30
C TYR A 443 -15.31 4.96 8.32
N ARG A 444 -15.98 5.80 7.52
CA ARG A 444 -17.45 5.80 7.35
C ARG A 444 -17.98 4.70 6.46
N GLU A 445 -17.10 4.02 5.72
CA GLU A 445 -17.46 2.88 4.88
C GLU A 445 -17.66 1.60 5.70
N ASP A 446 -17.32 1.64 7.00
CA ASP A 446 -17.51 0.53 7.94
C ASP A 446 -18.92 0.53 8.55
N VAL A 447 -19.37 -0.65 8.99
CA VAL A 447 -20.68 -0.84 9.57
C VAL A 447 -20.67 -0.52 11.07
N GLY A 448 -21.35 0.55 11.47
CA GLY A 448 -21.55 0.84 12.89
C GLY A 448 -21.87 2.28 13.22
N GLU A 449 -21.98 2.55 14.51
CA GLU A 449 -22.02 3.92 15.02
C GLU A 449 -20.62 4.53 14.92
N VAL A 450 -20.55 5.69 14.28
CA VAL A 450 -19.31 6.46 14.11
C VAL A 450 -19.32 7.61 15.11
N PRO A 451 -18.61 7.50 16.26
CA PRO A 451 -18.61 8.55 17.27
C PRO A 451 -17.96 9.84 16.78
N GLU A 452 -18.35 10.97 17.37
CA GLU A 452 -17.78 12.29 17.05
C GLU A 452 -16.25 12.33 17.25
N LEU A 453 -15.72 11.57 18.22
CA LEU A 453 -14.28 11.44 18.43
C LEU A 453 -13.59 10.83 17.21
N GLU A 454 -14.16 9.81 16.58
CA GLU A 454 -13.60 9.17 15.38
C GLU A 454 -13.58 10.14 14.20
N VAL A 455 -14.70 10.86 13.99
CA VAL A 455 -14.79 11.91 12.96
C VAL A 455 -13.70 12.96 13.14
N LYS A 456 -13.60 13.52 14.35
CA LYS A 456 -12.58 14.53 14.66
C LYS A 456 -11.17 13.97 14.55
N THR A 457 -10.95 12.72 14.89
CA THR A 457 -9.65 12.05 14.76
C THR A 457 -9.25 11.96 13.29
N SER A 458 -10.14 11.49 12.41
CA SER A 458 -9.91 11.44 10.96
C SER A 458 -9.65 12.83 10.37
N GLU A 459 -10.45 13.83 10.76
CA GLU A 459 -10.23 15.21 10.34
C GLU A 459 -8.86 15.73 10.75
N THR A 460 -8.51 15.54 12.02
CA THR A 460 -7.24 15.97 12.59
C THR A 460 -6.06 15.29 11.90
N MET A 461 -6.08 13.96 11.71
CA MET A 461 -5.00 13.23 11.03
C MET A 461 -4.81 13.73 9.60
N GLN A 462 -5.89 13.84 8.83
CA GLN A 462 -5.85 14.36 7.46
C GLN A 462 -5.27 15.78 7.40
N ASP A 463 -5.59 16.66 8.35
CA ASP A 463 -5.05 18.02 8.40
C ASP A 463 -3.55 18.02 8.73
N HIS A 464 -3.09 17.11 9.61
CA HIS A 464 -1.68 16.99 9.96
C HIS A 464 -0.84 16.44 8.81
N ILE A 465 -1.30 15.37 8.15
CA ILE A 465 -0.65 14.79 6.98
C ILE A 465 -0.65 15.81 5.83
N LEU A 466 -1.75 16.54 5.61
CA LEU A 466 -1.82 17.59 4.60
C LEU A 466 -0.87 18.76 4.90
N ALA A 467 -0.76 19.18 6.16
CA ALA A 467 0.17 20.24 6.56
C ALA A 467 1.62 19.83 6.25
N PHE A 468 2.00 18.60 6.56
CA PHE A 468 3.30 18.04 6.22
C PHE A 468 3.50 17.97 4.70
N LEU A 469 2.53 17.42 3.97
CA LEU A 469 2.53 17.33 2.52
C LEU A 469 2.70 18.71 1.87
N LYS A 470 2.07 19.77 2.39
CA LYS A 470 2.23 21.13 1.90
C LYS A 470 3.62 21.67 2.21
N ASN A 471 3.99 21.76 3.49
CA ASN A 471 5.29 22.30 3.91
C ASN A 471 5.68 21.83 5.34
N PRO A 472 6.61 20.85 5.45
CA PRO A 472 7.09 20.31 6.73
C PRO A 472 7.63 21.38 7.70
N SER A 473 8.34 22.39 7.19
CA SER A 473 8.96 23.44 8.01
C SER A 473 7.95 24.29 8.81
N THR A 474 6.67 24.28 8.41
CA THR A 474 5.62 25.07 9.07
C THR A 474 4.68 24.25 9.95
N VAL A 475 4.80 22.91 9.94
CA VAL A 475 3.79 22.00 10.55
C VAL A 475 3.65 22.22 12.06
N ASN A 476 4.76 22.52 12.75
CA ASN A 476 4.71 22.83 14.19
C ASN A 476 3.85 24.07 14.49
N VAL A 477 3.89 25.08 13.63
CA VAL A 477 3.13 26.32 13.80
C VAL A 477 1.69 26.14 13.35
N THR A 478 1.45 25.41 12.27
CA THR A 478 0.11 25.29 11.67
C THR A 478 -0.78 24.29 12.38
N VAL A 479 -0.23 23.16 12.84
CA VAL A 479 -0.99 22.05 13.44
C VAL A 479 -0.37 21.54 14.75
N GLY A 480 0.72 22.14 15.23
CA GLY A 480 1.30 21.77 16.53
C GLY A 480 2.13 20.49 16.52
N TRP A 481 2.58 20.01 15.35
CA TRP A 481 3.43 18.83 15.19
C TRP A 481 4.92 19.22 15.07
N PRO A 482 5.71 19.14 16.15
CA PRO A 482 7.14 19.42 16.08
C PRO A 482 7.89 18.29 15.38
N ALA A 483 9.04 18.61 14.78
CA ALA A 483 10.02 17.61 14.42
C ALA A 483 10.49 16.89 15.69
N PHE A 484 10.62 15.58 15.62
CA PHE A 484 11.06 14.73 16.70
C PHE A 484 12.55 14.97 16.99
N ASP A 485 12.85 15.19 18.26
CA ASP A 485 14.20 15.42 18.74
C ASP A 485 14.45 14.58 20.00
N ALA A 486 15.15 13.46 19.85
CA ALA A 486 15.46 12.56 20.95
C ALA A 486 16.33 13.18 22.06
N ASP A 487 17.01 14.31 21.83
CA ASP A 487 17.82 14.97 22.87
C ASP A 487 16.98 15.99 23.68
N SER A 488 15.76 16.30 23.23
CA SER A 488 14.84 17.16 23.96
C SER A 488 14.31 16.46 25.23
N PRO A 489 13.92 17.21 26.28
CA PRO A 489 13.39 16.64 27.50
C PRO A 489 12.25 15.63 27.24
N GLY A 490 12.34 14.45 27.86
CA GLY A 490 11.38 13.37 27.65
C GLY A 490 11.62 12.54 26.38
N GLY A 491 12.76 12.67 25.70
CA GLY A 491 13.08 11.92 24.49
C GLY A 491 12.40 12.45 23.23
N GLY A 492 12.00 13.74 23.22
CA GLY A 492 11.27 14.34 22.10
C GLY A 492 9.76 14.18 22.18
N GLN A 493 9.06 14.83 21.26
CA GLN A 493 7.58 14.87 21.23
C GLN A 493 7.05 14.00 20.08
N ILE A 494 6.03 13.19 20.39
CA ILE A 494 5.31 12.34 19.44
C ILE A 494 3.82 12.68 19.55
N LEU A 495 3.09 12.69 18.44
CA LEU A 495 1.63 12.85 18.47
C LEU A 495 0.97 11.50 18.65
N GLU A 496 0.11 11.33 19.65
CA GLU A 496 -0.77 10.17 19.78
C GLU A 496 -2.17 10.53 19.27
N PHE A 497 -2.68 9.75 18.31
CA PHE A 497 -3.99 9.96 17.70
C PHE A 497 -5.04 8.95 18.20
N GLY A 498 -6.30 9.39 18.26
CA GLY A 498 -7.47 8.51 18.42
C GLY A 498 -7.76 8.01 19.83
N LYS A 499 -6.93 8.35 20.83
CA LYS A 499 -7.13 7.87 22.20
C LYS A 499 -7.75 8.91 23.13
N GLY A 500 -9.08 8.85 23.29
CA GLY A 500 -9.86 9.72 24.19
C GLY A 500 -9.94 11.20 23.77
N THR A 501 -9.00 11.65 22.94
CA THR A 501 -8.93 12.94 22.25
C THR A 501 -8.48 12.71 20.81
N PRO A 502 -8.84 13.57 19.84
CA PRO A 502 -8.41 13.40 18.45
C PRO A 502 -6.89 13.30 18.29
N VAL A 503 -6.17 14.17 19.00
CA VAL A 503 -4.70 14.16 19.07
C VAL A 503 -4.24 14.68 20.43
N ARG A 504 -3.16 14.11 20.97
CA ARG A 504 -2.42 14.66 22.11
C ARG A 504 -0.92 14.46 21.94
N LYS A 505 -0.12 15.15 22.76
CA LYS A 505 1.33 15.00 22.76
C LYS A 505 1.76 13.98 23.81
N VAL A 506 2.61 13.05 23.41
CA VAL A 506 3.34 12.10 24.28
C VAL A 506 4.84 12.28 24.04
N THR A 507 5.67 11.60 24.83
CA THR A 507 7.12 11.76 24.77
C THR A 507 7.82 10.51 24.25
N GLY A 508 9.00 10.66 23.66
CA GLY A 508 9.80 9.51 23.18
C GLY A 508 10.17 8.55 24.32
N ASP A 509 10.57 9.04 25.49
CA ASP A 509 10.85 8.20 26.67
C ASP A 509 9.62 7.38 27.12
N TRP A 510 8.41 7.89 26.84
CA TRP A 510 7.18 7.21 27.19
C TRP A 510 6.86 6.05 26.23
N LEU A 511 7.10 6.24 24.92
CA LEU A 511 6.85 5.25 23.87
C LEU A 511 8.05 4.30 23.69
N ASP A 512 9.21 4.86 23.37
CA ASP A 512 10.44 4.13 23.01
C ASP A 512 11.27 3.68 24.22
N GLY A 513 10.86 3.99 25.45
CA GLY A 513 11.64 3.70 26.66
C GLY A 513 12.04 2.21 26.80
N GLY A 514 11.20 1.31 26.31
CA GLY A 514 11.46 -0.14 26.26
C GLY A 514 12.67 -0.52 25.41
N CYS A 515 13.02 0.28 24.40
CA CYS A 515 14.17 0.06 23.52
C CYS A 515 15.51 0.23 24.23
N TYR A 516 15.54 1.02 25.30
CA TYR A 516 16.77 1.34 26.04
C TYR A 516 16.77 0.74 27.46
N ASN A 517 15.60 0.33 27.96
CA ASN A 517 15.45 -0.27 29.27
C ASN A 517 14.34 -1.34 29.24
N SER A 518 14.74 -2.60 29.29
CA SER A 518 13.82 -3.77 29.27
C SER A 518 12.84 -3.84 30.45
N SER A 519 13.00 -3.02 31.48
CA SER A 519 12.02 -2.90 32.58
C SER A 519 10.83 -2.00 32.22
N ILE A 520 10.91 -1.25 31.12
CA ILE A 520 9.83 -0.38 30.63
C ILE A 520 9.01 -1.18 29.60
N PRO A 521 7.69 -1.40 29.83
CA PRO A 521 6.85 -2.10 28.87
C PRO A 521 6.47 -1.22 27.67
N PHE A 522 6.40 -1.83 26.49
CA PHE A 522 5.84 -1.22 25.28
C PHE A 522 4.34 -0.91 25.43
N ARG A 523 3.88 0.09 24.68
CA ARG A 523 2.57 0.74 24.91
C ARG A 523 1.49 0.13 24.04
N ILE A 524 0.97 -1.00 24.46
CA ILE A 524 -0.22 -1.58 23.83
C ILE A 524 -1.51 -1.01 24.42
N TRP A 525 -2.50 -0.73 23.58
CA TRP A 525 -3.83 -0.30 24.00
C TRP A 525 -4.88 -1.36 23.65
N THR A 526 -5.94 -1.44 24.46
CA THR A 526 -7.10 -2.33 24.24
C THR A 526 -8.37 -1.52 24.17
#